data_AF-A0A967WB13-F1
#
_entry.id   AF-A0A967WB13-F1
#
_cell.length_a   1.000
_cell.length_b   1.000
_cell.length_c   1.000
_cell.angle_alpha   90.00
_cell.angle_beta   90.00
_cell.angle_gamma   90.00
#
_symmetry.space_group_name_H-M   'P 1'
#
loop_
_entity.id
_entity.type
_entity.pdbx_description
1 polymer ?
#
loop_
_entity_poly.entity_id
_entity_poly.type
_entity_poly.pdbx_seq_one_letter_code
_entity_poly.pdbx_strand_id
1 'polypeptide(L)' 'IVANDVTAPDAGFVARTNRVVILDRQGAVEELPLMSKAAVAEVVAEAIVRGVQADESTGGLPAQPDLHSEN' A
#
# COMPACT_ATOMS: atom_id res chain seq x y z
N ILE A 1 -1.79 3.00 -3.70
CA ILE A 1 -2.63 3.01 -4.92
C ILE A 1 -2.64 1.60 -5.49
N VAL A 2 -3.77 1.13 -6.02
CA VAL A 2 -3.85 -0.15 -6.76
C VAL A 2 -4.33 0.19 -8.16
N ALA A 3 -3.53 -0.12 -9.17
CA ALA A 3 -3.82 0.20 -10.57
C ALA A 3 -3.94 -1.08 -11.40
N ASN A 4 -4.84 -1.09 -12.38
CA ASN A 4 -4.99 -2.17 -13.34
C ASN A 4 -5.14 -1.61 -14.77
N ASP A 5 -4.69 -2.35 -15.77
CA ASP A 5 -4.98 -2.04 -17.17
C ASP A 5 -6.38 -2.55 -17.52
N VAL A 6 -7.35 -1.64 -17.56
CA VAL A 6 -8.74 -1.97 -17.89
C VAL A 6 -8.95 -2.35 -19.35
N THR A 7 -7.99 -2.07 -20.23
CA THR A 7 -8.07 -2.40 -21.67
C THR A 7 -7.67 -3.85 -21.94
N ALA A 8 -6.98 -4.50 -21.01
CA ALA A 8 -6.63 -5.91 -21.10
C ALA A 8 -7.88 -6.80 -20.87
N PRO A 9 -8.14 -7.78 -21.75
CA PRO A 9 -9.37 -8.58 -21.72
C PRO A 9 -9.50 -9.45 -20.46
N ASP A 10 -8.39 -9.78 -19.81
CA ASP A 10 -8.30 -10.61 -18.61
C ASP A 10 -8.15 -9.80 -17.31
N ALA A 11 -8.08 -8.47 -17.39
CA ALA A 11 -7.94 -7.55 -16.26
C ALA A 11 -9.03 -6.45 -16.19
N GLY A 12 -10.05 -6.54 -17.03
CA GLY A 12 -11.20 -5.64 -17.02
C GLY A 12 -12.27 -5.98 -15.95
N PHE A 13 -13.32 -5.15 -15.88
CA PHE A 13 -14.39 -5.31 -14.89
C PHE A 13 -15.18 -6.62 -15.01
N VAL A 14 -15.39 -7.12 -16.25
CA VAL A 14 -16.20 -8.33 -16.52
C VAL A 14 -15.43 -9.63 -16.25
N ALA A 15 -14.10 -9.62 -16.38
CA ALA A 15 -13.27 -10.80 -16.16
C ALA A 15 -13.37 -11.31 -14.71
N ARG A 16 -13.06 -12.59 -14.48
CA ARG A 16 -12.97 -13.15 -13.11
C ARG A 16 -11.57 -13.00 -12.52
N THR A 17 -10.62 -12.61 -13.37
CA THR A 17 -9.21 -12.40 -13.05
C THR A 17 -8.86 -10.92 -13.06
N ASN A 18 -7.69 -10.59 -12.55
CA ASN A 18 -7.07 -9.28 -12.66
C ASN A 18 -5.55 -9.36 -12.58
N ARG A 19 -4.88 -8.34 -13.11
CA ARG A 19 -3.45 -8.08 -12.97
C ARG A 19 -3.31 -6.63 -12.51
N VAL A 20 -2.63 -6.43 -11.40
CA VAL A 20 -2.56 -5.10 -10.76
C VAL A 20 -1.14 -4.73 -10.39
N VAL A 21 -0.90 -3.43 -10.28
CA VAL A 21 0.31 -2.84 -9.70
C VAL A 21 -0.09 -2.13 -8.41
N ILE A 22 0.59 -2.45 -7.31
CA ILE A 22 0.43 -1.80 -6.02
C ILE A 22 1.57 -0.80 -5.83
N LEU A 23 1.22 0.44 -5.52
CA LEU A 23 2.13 1.54 -5.22
C LEU A 23 1.93 1.98 -3.77
N ASP A 24 2.98 1.98 -2.95
CA ASP A 24 2.93 2.49 -1.58
C ASP A 24 3.28 3.99 -1.50
N ARG A 25 3.29 4.55 -0.28
CA ARG A 25 3.60 5.97 -0.05
C ARG A 25 5.10 6.28 -0.16
N GLN A 26 5.94 5.27 0.04
CA GLN A 26 7.40 5.35 -0.02
C GLN A 26 7.91 5.18 -1.46
N GLY A 27 7.01 4.90 -2.42
CA GLY A 27 7.32 4.72 -3.83
C GLY A 27 7.67 3.28 -4.20
N ALA A 28 7.45 2.30 -3.32
CA ALA A 28 7.61 0.90 -3.66
C ALA A 28 6.53 0.47 -4.66
N VAL A 29 6.93 -0.38 -5.60
CA VAL A 29 6.09 -0.89 -6.68
C VAL A 29 6.08 -2.41 -6.61
N GLU A 30 4.90 -2.99 -6.51
CA GLU A 30 4.69 -4.44 -6.49
C GLU A 30 3.77 -4.83 -7.66
N GLU A 31 4.29 -5.59 -8.63
CA GLU A 31 3.51 -6.10 -9.76
C GLU A 31 2.98 -7.50 -9.44
N LEU A 32 1.67 -7.66 -9.50
CA LEU A 32 1.04 -8.96 -9.30
C LEU A 32 0.84 -9.69 -10.64
N PRO A 33 1.01 -11.02 -10.69
CA PRO A 33 0.67 -11.79 -11.88
C PRO A 33 -0.84 -11.77 -12.13
N LEU A 34 -1.27 -12.33 -13.27
CA LEU A 34 -2.71 -12.53 -13.51
C LEU A 34 -3.25 -13.54 -12.50
N MET A 35 -4.21 -13.12 -11.67
CA MET A 35 -4.77 -13.91 -10.58
C MET A 35 -6.29 -13.74 -10.53
N SER A 36 -7.00 -14.55 -9.75
CA SER A 36 -8.43 -14.32 -9.51
C SER A 36 -8.63 -12.99 -8.77
N LYS A 37 -9.77 -12.31 -8.99
CA LYS A 37 -10.10 -11.08 -8.26
C LYS A 37 -10.15 -11.27 -6.74
N ALA A 38 -10.52 -12.47 -6.28
CA ALA A 38 -10.49 -12.82 -4.86
C ALA A 38 -9.06 -12.87 -4.32
N ALA A 39 -8.14 -13.53 -5.04
CA ALA A 39 -6.74 -13.59 -4.64
C ALA A 39 -6.07 -12.21 -4.68
N VAL A 40 -6.40 -11.36 -5.66
CA VAL A 40 -5.95 -9.96 -5.66
C VAL A 40 -6.46 -9.20 -4.44
N ALA A 41 -7.71 -9.42 -4.02
CA ALA A 41 -8.28 -8.76 -2.85
C ALA A 41 -7.56 -9.16 -1.55
N GLU A 42 -7.16 -10.43 -1.41
CA GLU A 42 -6.36 -10.91 -0.28
C GLU A 42 -5.01 -10.17 -0.19
N VAL A 43 -4.27 -10.10 -1.31
CA VAL A 43 -2.98 -9.38 -1.36
C VAL A 43 -3.15 -7.89 -1.06
N VAL A 44 -4.21 -7.25 -1.59
CA VAL A 44 -4.52 -5.85 -1.32
C VAL A 44 -4.86 -5.62 0.16
N ALA A 45 -5.60 -6.52 0.79
CA ALA A 45 -5.92 -6.43 2.21
C ALA A 45 -4.65 -6.51 3.07
N GLU A 46 -3.74 -7.42 2.75
CA GLU A 46 -2.43 -7.50 3.42
C GLU A 46 -1.60 -6.24 3.21
N ALA A 47 -1.59 -5.67 2.00
CA ALA A 47 -0.88 -4.44 1.69
C ALA A 47 -1.43 -3.24 2.51
N ILE A 48 -2.74 -3.18 2.73
CA ILE A 48 -3.37 -2.17 3.60
C ILE A 48 -2.87 -2.31 5.04
N VAL A 49 -2.86 -3.54 5.59
CA VAL A 49 -2.36 -3.79 6.94
C VAL A 49 -0.89 -3.37 7.06
N ARG A 50 -0.04 -3.78 6.11
CA ARG A 50 1.37 -3.37 6.07
C ARG A 50 1.54 -1.86 6.07
N GLY A 51 0.77 -1.16 5.23
CA GLY A 51 0.82 0.30 5.13
C GLY A 51 0.40 1.03 6.40
N VAL A 52 -0.64 0.53 7.09
CA VAL A 52 -1.08 1.10 8.38
C VAL A 52 -0.03 0.91 9.47
N GLN A 53 0.61 -0.26 9.55
CA GLN A 53 1.66 -0.51 10.54
C GLN A 53 2.94 0.30 10.28
N ALA A 54 3.25 0.60 9.02
CA ALA A 54 4.42 1.41 8.65
C ALA A 54 4.25 2.90 9.05
N ASP A 55 3.03 3.43 9.03
CA ASP A 55 2.74 4.82 9.42
C ASP A 55 2.91 5.06 10.93
N GLU A 56 2.58 4.08 11.78
CA GLU A 56 2.74 4.16 13.25
C GLU A 56 4.21 4.33 13.67
N SER A 57 5.17 3.91 12.84
CA SER A 57 6.61 4.02 13.11
C SER A 57 7.18 5.41 12.80
N THR A 58 6.41 6.30 12.17
CA THR A 58 6.85 7.66 11.78
C THR A 58 6.41 8.75 12.78
N GLY A 59 5.69 8.38 13.84
CA GLY A 59 5.32 9.25 14.95
C GLY A 59 6.46 9.49 15.95
N GLY A 60 7.56 10.09 15.52
CA GLY A 60 8.57 10.61 16.44
C GLY A 60 7.94 11.65 17.36
N LEU A 61 8.04 11.45 18.69
CA LEU A 61 7.63 12.46 19.66
C LEU A 61 8.30 13.80 19.30
N PRO A 62 7.61 14.96 19.42
CA PRO A 62 8.30 16.24 19.37
C PRO A 62 9.39 16.22 20.44
N ALA A 63 10.62 16.52 20.04
CA ALA A 63 11.72 16.75 20.97
C ALA A 63 11.22 17.72 22.05
N GLN A 64 11.17 17.25 23.30
CA GLN A 64 10.86 18.12 24.42
C GLN A 64 11.92 19.23 24.42
N PRO A 65 11.53 20.52 24.44
CA PRO A 65 12.51 21.58 24.57
C PRO A 65 13.25 21.36 25.89
N ASP A 66 14.55 21.19 25.73
CA ASP A 66 15.60 21.19 26.72
C ASP A 66 15.47 22.43 27.60
N LEU A 67 14.74 22.28 28.70
CA LEU A 67 14.76 23.19 29.83
C LEU A 67 16.10 23.03 30.57
N HIS A 68 17.20 23.39 29.90
CA HIS A 68 18.45 23.69 30.57
C HIS A 68 18.43 25.14 31.04
N SER A 69 18.04 25.28 32.31
CA SER A 69 18.79 26.05 33.30
C SER A 69 19.34 27.40 32.82
N GLU A 70 18.49 28.43 32.80
CA GLU A 70 18.99 29.80 32.97
C GLU A 70 18.95 30.16 34.45
N ASN A 71 20.04 30.80 34.85
CA ASN A 71 20.56 31.02 36.20
C ASN A 71 19.86 32.17 36.94
#